data_AF-A0A3M1K4C2-F1
#
_entry.id   AF-A0A3M1K4C2-F1
#
_cell.length_a   1.000
_cell.length_b   1.000
_cell.length_c   1.000
_cell.angle_alpha   90.00
_cell.angle_beta   90.00
_cell.angle_gamma   90.00
#
_symmetry.space_group_name_H-M   'P 1'
#
loop_
_entity.id
_entity.type
_entity.pdbx_description
1 polymer ?
#
loop_
_entity_poly.entity_id
_entity_poly.type
_entity_poly.pdbx_seq_one_letter_code
_entity_poly.pdbx_strand_id
1 'polypeptide(L)'
;MAILSNTPVDLLVVGGGINGAGIAADAAGRGLSVLLCEQSDLASATSSASSKLIHGGLRYLEHYEFRLVREALAEREVLLRNAPHLVSPLRFVLPHAPHLRPAWMIRTGLFLYDHLSKRVTLPGSRKVTLTGGPLKPAFTQGFEYSDCQVDDARLVVANALQARQHGARILTRTRCVSAARQISDKLWKVRLHHLETGREEVVFARALINAAGPWVKSFIETGLSSSSPRNIRLVKGSHILVPRFHDAPNGFILQNRDGRIVFVLPWGPDLHMIGTTDVPYTGDPSQVAIDDNEIDYLLALVNEHFRHPVAREDIVATFSGVRPLCDDESSDPSAVTRDYTLETNDHLGAMPLLSVFGGKLTTYRKLALAAMNALKPYFPSMGPTWTQDAPLPGSTRALRTRDQVREVLHQAAPWLPESLLNRYAGSYGVLALKFLEDATCVADLGDDLGAGLTEAELRYLIHDEWARTPDDVLRRRTGLWLQADSLLKSRLEAWFDARGLPQPEAACQSGAEVLVL
;
A
#
# COMPACT_ATOMS: atom_id res chain seq x y z
N MET A 1 26.70 14.61 20.70
CA MET A 1 25.56 13.70 20.93
C MET A 1 24.48 14.47 21.69
N ALA A 2 23.44 14.95 21.01
CA ALA A 2 22.28 15.51 21.70
C ALA A 2 21.42 14.34 22.21
N ILE A 3 21.48 14.08 23.51
CA ILE A 3 20.65 13.08 24.19
C ILE A 3 19.28 13.75 24.43
N LEU A 4 18.24 13.36 23.68
CA LEU A 4 16.86 13.72 23.99
C LEU A 4 16.04 12.44 24.28
N SER A 5 15.32 12.53 25.40
CA SER A 5 14.53 11.53 26.15
C SER A 5 15.29 10.26 26.57
N ASN A 6 15.78 10.26 27.82
CA ASN A 6 16.23 9.07 28.55
C ASN A 6 15.07 8.09 28.87
N THR A 7 13.83 8.44 28.53
CA THR A 7 12.65 7.62 28.79
C THR A 7 12.48 6.61 27.67
N PRO A 8 12.52 5.29 27.95
CA PRO A 8 12.30 4.28 26.94
C PRO A 8 10.87 4.35 26.42
N VAL A 9 10.69 4.14 25.11
CA VAL A 9 9.36 3.91 24.53
C VAL A 9 8.91 2.48 24.83
N ASP A 10 7.61 2.23 24.81
CA ASP A 10 7.08 0.88 24.98
C ASP A 10 7.38 0.05 23.73
N LEU A 11 7.16 0.60 22.54
CA LEU A 11 7.30 -0.11 21.28
C LEU A 11 8.10 0.70 20.26
N LEU A 12 9.17 0.10 19.71
CA LEU A 12 9.85 0.61 18.53
C LEU A 12 9.50 -0.24 17.32
N VAL A 13 9.05 0.39 16.23
CA VAL A 13 8.70 -0.25 14.96
C VAL A 13 9.71 0.12 13.89
N VAL A 14 10.34 -0.89 13.28
CA VAL A 14 11.26 -0.74 12.16
C VAL A 14 10.52 -1.05 10.86
N GLY A 15 10.39 -0.04 9.99
CA GLY A 15 9.72 -0.11 8.69
C GLY A 15 8.39 0.64 8.65
N GLY A 16 8.27 1.60 7.74
CA GLY A 16 7.10 2.46 7.48
C GLY A 16 6.27 2.03 6.28
N GLY A 17 6.26 0.74 5.95
CA GLY A 17 5.27 0.15 5.05
C GLY A 17 3.91 -0.06 5.75
N ILE A 18 2.94 -0.66 5.06
CA ILE A 18 1.58 -0.83 5.60
C ILE A 18 1.54 -1.61 6.92
N ASN A 19 2.32 -2.69 7.04
CA ASN A 19 2.31 -3.52 8.25
C ASN A 19 2.87 -2.75 9.44
N GLY A 20 3.99 -2.05 9.27
CA GLY A 20 4.60 -1.25 10.34
C GLY A 20 3.74 -0.06 10.74
N ALA A 21 3.19 0.69 9.77
CA ALA A 21 2.30 1.80 10.04
C ALA A 21 1.00 1.35 10.75
N GLY A 22 0.41 0.23 10.33
CA GLY A 22 -0.77 -0.34 10.98
C GLY A 22 -0.50 -0.84 12.40
N ILE A 23 0.65 -1.49 12.62
CA ILE A 23 1.10 -1.91 13.96
C ILE A 23 1.30 -0.69 14.87
N ALA A 24 1.98 0.35 14.38
CA ALA A 24 2.21 1.58 15.13
C ALA A 24 0.90 2.28 15.49
N ALA A 25 -0.05 2.34 14.56
CA ALA A 25 -1.38 2.92 14.80
C ALA A 25 -2.14 2.14 15.87
N ASP A 26 -2.24 0.82 15.74
CA ASP A 26 -2.96 -0.01 16.72
C ASP A 26 -2.32 0.08 18.11
N ALA A 27 -0.98 -0.03 18.20
CA ALA A 27 -0.23 0.09 19.44
C ALA A 27 -0.45 1.44 20.15
N ALA A 28 -0.33 2.55 19.42
CA ALA A 28 -0.50 3.89 19.97
C ALA A 28 -1.93 4.12 20.44
N GLY A 29 -2.94 3.67 19.68
CA GLY A 29 -4.34 3.77 20.08
C GLY A 29 -4.71 2.91 21.29
N ARG A 30 -3.87 1.93 21.65
CA ARG A 30 -3.97 1.16 22.91
C ARG A 30 -3.21 1.79 24.08
N GLY A 31 -2.65 2.98 23.90
CA GLY A 31 -1.97 3.75 24.94
C GLY A 31 -0.48 3.45 25.10
N LEU A 32 0.14 2.68 24.18
CA LEU A 32 1.59 2.47 24.21
C LEU A 32 2.32 3.70 23.67
N SER A 33 3.46 4.04 24.27
CA SER A 33 4.39 4.99 23.67
C SER A 33 5.12 4.33 22.50
N VAL A 34 4.95 4.87 21.29
CA VAL A 34 5.43 4.26 20.04
C VAL A 34 6.40 5.17 19.31
N LEU A 35 7.50 4.58 18.83
CA LEU A 35 8.40 5.16 17.84
C LEU A 35 8.39 4.30 16.57
N LEU A 36 8.09 4.88 15.42
CA LEU A 36 8.30 4.23 14.11
C LEU A 36 9.48 4.89 13.41
N CYS A 37 10.38 4.09 12.86
CA CYS A 37 11.46 4.56 11.98
C CYS A 37 11.34 3.94 10.58
N GLU A 38 11.46 4.77 9.56
CA GLU A 38 11.43 4.42 8.14
C GLU A 38 12.67 5.00 7.47
N GLN A 39 13.45 4.14 6.82
CA GLN A 39 14.74 4.54 6.25
C GLN A 39 14.61 5.53 5.08
N SER A 40 13.51 5.48 4.33
CA SER A 40 13.22 6.34 3.18
C SER A 40 11.90 7.06 3.42
N ASP A 41 10.93 6.98 2.50
CA ASP A 41 9.54 7.46 2.70
C ASP A 41 8.62 6.36 3.23
N LEU A 42 7.52 6.80 3.85
CA LEU A 42 6.36 5.97 4.08
C LEU A 42 5.90 5.35 2.76
N ALA A 43 5.68 4.03 2.76
CA ALA A 43 5.30 3.24 1.58
C ALA A 43 6.32 3.21 0.41
N SER A 44 7.58 3.62 0.59
CA SER A 44 8.57 3.73 -0.49
C SER A 44 8.97 2.43 -1.21
N ALA A 45 8.56 1.26 -0.71
CA ALA A 45 8.87 -0.04 -1.30
C ALA A 45 7.59 -0.79 -1.71
N THR A 46 7.42 -2.04 -1.26
CA THR A 46 6.30 -2.93 -1.65
C THR A 46 4.91 -2.32 -1.46
N SER A 47 4.73 -1.45 -0.45
CA SER A 47 3.41 -0.87 -0.12
C SER A 47 2.93 0.25 -1.06
N SER A 48 3.72 0.65 -2.06
CA SER A 48 3.27 1.51 -3.19
C SER A 48 3.32 0.81 -4.55
N ALA A 49 3.85 -0.42 -4.58
CA ALA A 49 4.01 -1.25 -5.77
C ALA A 49 3.01 -2.41 -5.84
N SER A 50 1.84 -2.27 -5.20
CA SER A 50 0.79 -3.28 -5.24
C SER A 50 -0.09 -3.14 -6.48
N SER A 51 -0.96 -4.14 -6.73
CA SER A 51 -2.07 -4.00 -7.69
C SER A 51 -3.17 -3.06 -7.22
N LYS A 52 -3.03 -2.44 -6.03
CA LYS A 52 -3.93 -1.43 -5.49
C LYS A 52 -5.36 -1.95 -5.28
N LEU A 53 -5.43 -3.18 -4.78
CA LEU A 53 -6.68 -3.88 -4.49
C LEU A 53 -6.76 -4.26 -3.02
N ILE A 54 -7.93 -4.06 -2.42
CA ILE A 54 -8.34 -4.78 -1.21
C ILE A 54 -9.21 -5.93 -1.68
N HIS A 55 -8.58 -7.09 -1.82
CA HIS A 55 -9.21 -8.28 -2.38
C HIS A 55 -9.08 -9.49 -1.46
N GLY A 56 -10.11 -10.34 -1.48
CA GLY A 56 -10.12 -11.62 -0.75
C GLY A 56 -9.19 -12.68 -1.34
N GLY A 57 -8.69 -12.46 -2.56
CA GLY A 57 -7.79 -13.40 -3.25
C GLY A 57 -8.48 -14.63 -3.81
N LEU A 58 -9.32 -14.45 -4.84
CA LEU A 58 -10.11 -15.53 -5.46
C LEU A 58 -9.26 -16.74 -5.86
N ARG A 59 -8.07 -16.50 -6.44
CA ARG A 59 -7.12 -17.55 -6.83
C ARG A 59 -6.66 -18.43 -5.65
N TYR A 60 -6.58 -17.91 -4.43
CA TYR A 60 -6.09 -18.69 -3.29
C TYR A 60 -7.09 -19.76 -2.84
N LEU A 61 -8.35 -19.72 -3.29
CA LEU A 61 -9.30 -20.82 -3.07
C LEU A 61 -8.84 -22.12 -3.71
N GLU A 62 -8.09 -22.06 -4.82
CA GLU A 62 -7.53 -23.25 -5.47
C GLU A 62 -6.43 -23.91 -4.64
N HIS A 63 -5.84 -23.15 -3.71
CA HIS A 63 -4.83 -23.62 -2.77
C HIS A 63 -5.41 -23.88 -1.36
N TYR A 64 -6.74 -23.91 -1.22
CA TYR A 64 -7.46 -24.18 0.04
C TYR A 64 -7.13 -23.20 1.19
N GLU A 65 -6.70 -21.99 0.86
CA GLU A 65 -6.34 -20.92 1.80
C GLU A 65 -7.59 -20.24 2.43
N PHE A 66 -8.54 -21.04 2.92
CA PHE A 66 -9.86 -20.58 3.35
C PHE A 66 -9.80 -19.57 4.50
N ARG A 67 -8.84 -19.74 5.43
CA ARG A 67 -8.64 -18.82 6.56
C ARG A 67 -8.27 -17.41 6.05
N LEU A 68 -7.25 -17.34 5.20
CA LEU A 68 -6.77 -16.12 4.58
C LEU A 68 -7.86 -15.46 3.74
N VAL A 69 -8.54 -16.24 2.89
CA VAL A 69 -9.61 -15.72 2.03
C VAL A 69 -10.75 -15.17 2.90
N ARG A 70 -11.24 -15.92 3.89
CA ARG A 70 -12.28 -15.43 4.81
C ARG A 70 -11.88 -14.13 5.50
N GLU A 71 -10.68 -14.06 6.03
CA GLU A 71 -10.17 -12.88 6.73
C GLU A 71 -10.11 -11.67 5.80
N ALA A 72 -9.50 -11.84 4.62
CA ALA A 72 -9.39 -10.79 3.63
C ALA A 72 -10.77 -10.34 3.11
N LEU A 73 -11.71 -11.25 2.91
CA LEU A 73 -13.09 -10.94 2.50
C LEU A 73 -13.81 -10.07 3.54
N ALA A 74 -13.60 -10.35 4.84
CA ALA A 74 -14.15 -9.55 5.94
C ALA A 74 -13.52 -8.16 6.03
N GLU A 75 -12.21 -8.06 5.85
CA GLU A 75 -11.49 -6.79 5.95
C GLU A 75 -11.87 -5.80 4.84
N ARG A 76 -12.35 -6.25 3.67
CA ARG A 76 -12.89 -5.36 2.62
C ARG A 76 -13.99 -4.44 3.15
N GLU A 77 -14.98 -5.00 3.84
CA GLU A 77 -16.11 -4.22 4.38
C GLU A 77 -15.66 -3.30 5.51
N VAL A 78 -14.67 -3.73 6.31
CA VAL A 78 -14.06 -2.89 7.35
C VAL A 78 -13.33 -1.70 6.73
N LEU A 79 -12.51 -1.92 5.71
CA LEU A 79 -11.71 -0.87 5.07
C LEU A 79 -12.55 0.08 4.21
N LEU A 80 -13.57 -0.42 3.52
CA LEU A 80 -14.57 0.42 2.85
C LEU A 80 -15.22 1.39 3.82
N ARG A 81 -15.58 0.91 5.01
CA ARG A 81 -16.20 1.73 6.05
C ARG A 81 -15.22 2.69 6.71
N ASN A 82 -14.00 2.25 7.00
CA ASN A 82 -13.04 3.01 7.79
C ASN A 82 -12.29 4.05 6.95
N ALA A 83 -12.09 3.80 5.66
CA ALA A 83 -11.37 4.68 4.74
C ALA A 83 -12.13 4.89 3.41
N PRO A 84 -13.39 5.35 3.43
CA PRO A 84 -14.21 5.48 2.23
C PRO A 84 -13.70 6.50 1.20
N HIS A 85 -12.77 7.38 1.60
CA HIS A 85 -12.06 8.27 0.68
C HIS A 85 -11.05 7.47 -0.17
N LEU A 86 -10.27 6.57 0.44
CA LEU A 86 -9.21 5.80 -0.22
C LEU A 86 -9.71 4.49 -0.84
N VAL A 87 -10.70 3.84 -0.25
CA VAL A 87 -11.18 2.51 -0.64
C VAL A 87 -12.55 2.63 -1.30
N SER A 88 -12.67 2.11 -2.51
CA SER A 88 -13.93 2.12 -3.28
C SER A 88 -14.25 0.74 -3.85
N PRO A 89 -15.54 0.34 -3.94
CA PRO A 89 -15.93 -0.90 -4.60
C PRO A 89 -15.49 -0.94 -6.07
N LEU A 90 -15.08 -2.11 -6.54
CA LEU A 90 -14.79 -2.37 -7.95
C LEU A 90 -15.40 -3.71 -8.37
N ARG A 91 -16.05 -3.73 -9.53
CA ARG A 91 -16.59 -4.94 -10.14
C ARG A 91 -15.56 -5.56 -11.06
N PHE A 92 -15.38 -6.86 -10.96
CA PHE A 92 -14.41 -7.63 -11.73
C PHE A 92 -15.12 -8.56 -12.69
N VAL A 93 -14.76 -8.50 -13.97
CA VAL A 93 -15.23 -9.43 -15.01
C VAL A 93 -14.17 -10.50 -15.25
N LEU A 94 -14.57 -11.76 -15.10
CA LEU A 94 -13.79 -12.95 -15.41
C LEU A 94 -14.33 -13.57 -16.72
N PRO A 95 -13.64 -13.38 -17.86
CA PRO A 95 -14.00 -14.04 -19.12
C PRO A 95 -13.90 -15.56 -18.96
N HIS A 96 -14.93 -16.31 -19.39
CA HIS A 96 -14.91 -17.75 -19.22
C HIS A 96 -14.03 -18.42 -20.26
N ALA A 97 -12.94 -19.05 -19.80
CA ALA A 97 -12.05 -19.88 -20.61
C ALA A 97 -12.17 -21.36 -20.18
N PRO A 98 -13.05 -22.16 -20.82
CA PRO A 98 -13.37 -23.52 -20.34
C PRO A 98 -12.20 -24.50 -20.38
N HIS A 99 -11.23 -24.29 -21.26
CA HIS A 99 -10.01 -25.09 -21.36
C HIS A 99 -9.04 -24.86 -20.20
N LEU A 100 -9.17 -23.75 -19.46
CA LEU A 100 -8.38 -23.46 -18.27
C LEU A 100 -9.13 -23.84 -17.00
N ARG A 101 -10.37 -23.36 -16.85
CA ARG A 101 -11.22 -23.64 -15.68
C ARG A 101 -12.66 -23.92 -16.11
N PRO A 102 -13.24 -25.07 -15.73
CA PRO A 102 -14.62 -25.38 -16.10
C PRO A 102 -15.61 -24.48 -15.35
N ALA A 103 -16.76 -24.19 -15.96
CA ALA A 103 -17.73 -23.24 -15.42
C ALA A 103 -18.24 -23.63 -14.01
N TRP A 104 -18.42 -24.94 -13.74
CA TRP A 104 -18.87 -25.40 -12.43
C TRP A 104 -17.88 -25.03 -11.31
N MET A 105 -16.58 -25.10 -11.58
CA MET A 105 -15.53 -24.77 -10.62
C MET A 105 -15.54 -23.28 -10.30
N ILE A 106 -15.64 -22.42 -11.32
CA ILE A 106 -15.75 -20.97 -11.12
C ILE A 106 -17.00 -20.62 -10.31
N ARG A 107 -18.15 -21.23 -10.62
CA ARG A 107 -19.39 -20.99 -9.86
C ARG A 107 -19.26 -21.40 -8.40
N THR A 108 -18.65 -22.54 -8.10
CA THR A 108 -18.38 -22.97 -6.73
C THR A 108 -17.41 -22.01 -6.02
N GLY A 109 -16.34 -21.61 -6.69
CA GLY A 109 -15.38 -20.64 -6.15
C GLY A 109 -16.03 -19.30 -5.81
N LEU A 110 -16.85 -18.76 -6.71
CA LEU A 110 -17.60 -17.51 -6.50
C LEU A 110 -18.66 -17.64 -5.40
N PHE A 111 -19.33 -18.79 -5.31
CA PHE A 111 -20.22 -19.07 -4.19
C PHE A 111 -19.47 -19.03 -2.84
N LEU A 112 -18.32 -19.69 -2.74
CA LEU A 112 -17.49 -19.62 -1.54
C LEU A 112 -17.02 -18.18 -1.28
N TYR A 113 -16.58 -17.48 -2.31
CA TYR A 113 -16.11 -16.09 -2.22
C TYR A 113 -17.18 -15.12 -1.69
N ASP A 114 -18.44 -15.37 -2.04
CA ASP A 114 -19.59 -14.59 -1.60
C ASP A 114 -20.04 -14.90 -0.15
N HIS A 115 -19.69 -16.09 0.38
CA HIS A 115 -20.28 -16.61 1.63
C HIS A 115 -19.26 -17.01 2.71
N LEU A 116 -17.96 -17.04 2.43
CA LEU A 116 -16.92 -17.32 3.43
C LEU A 116 -16.86 -16.23 4.52
N SER A 117 -17.29 -15.02 4.21
CA SER A 117 -17.46 -13.91 5.16
C SER A 117 -18.79 -13.20 4.90
N LYS A 118 -19.33 -12.54 5.93
CA LYS A 118 -20.56 -11.75 5.82
C LYS A 118 -20.32 -10.54 4.92
N ARG A 119 -20.93 -10.55 3.74
CA ARG A 119 -21.04 -9.38 2.85
C ARG A 119 -22.13 -8.43 3.38
N VAL A 120 -21.83 -7.14 3.43
CA VAL A 120 -22.74 -6.12 3.97
C VAL A 120 -23.17 -5.15 2.88
N THR A 121 -22.21 -4.60 2.12
CA THR A 121 -22.48 -3.55 1.13
C THR A 121 -22.16 -3.97 -0.30
N LEU A 122 -21.21 -4.88 -0.50
CA LEU A 122 -20.77 -5.28 -1.83
C LEU A 122 -21.85 -6.12 -2.56
N PRO A 123 -22.10 -5.89 -3.87
CA PRO A 123 -22.98 -6.75 -4.66
C PRO A 123 -22.43 -8.18 -4.79
N GLY A 124 -23.32 -9.17 -4.91
CA GLY A 124 -22.94 -10.57 -5.11
C GLY A 124 -22.39 -10.89 -6.49
N SER A 125 -21.89 -12.11 -6.65
CA SER A 125 -21.44 -12.61 -7.95
C SER A 125 -22.62 -12.95 -8.87
N ARG A 126 -22.42 -12.79 -10.18
CA ARG A 126 -23.40 -13.15 -11.21
C ARG A 126 -22.74 -13.61 -12.49
N LYS A 127 -23.48 -14.37 -13.30
CA LYS A 127 -23.08 -14.67 -14.68
C LYS A 127 -23.38 -13.45 -15.57
N VAL A 128 -22.52 -13.19 -16.55
CA VAL A 128 -22.68 -12.09 -17.51
C VAL A 128 -22.45 -12.56 -18.94
N THR A 129 -23.13 -11.90 -19.88
CA THR A 129 -22.86 -12.03 -21.33
C THR A 129 -21.81 -11.00 -21.72
N LEU A 130 -20.81 -11.42 -22.49
CA LEU A 130 -19.68 -10.58 -22.89
C LEU A 130 -19.73 -10.18 -24.38
N THR A 131 -20.70 -10.70 -25.12
CA THR A 131 -20.93 -10.35 -26.52
C THR A 131 -21.13 -8.84 -26.68
N GLY A 132 -20.37 -8.23 -27.59
CA GLY A 132 -20.42 -6.79 -27.84
C GLY A 132 -19.57 -5.94 -26.90
N GLY A 133 -18.97 -6.54 -25.86
CA GLY A 133 -18.03 -5.87 -24.96
C GLY A 133 -16.61 -5.71 -25.54
N PRO A 134 -15.64 -5.27 -24.71
CA PRO A 134 -14.28 -4.97 -25.17
C PRO A 134 -13.43 -6.22 -25.49
N LEU A 135 -13.93 -7.41 -25.14
CA LEU A 135 -13.25 -8.68 -25.34
C LEU A 135 -13.48 -9.25 -26.74
N LYS A 136 -12.55 -10.08 -27.23
CA LYS A 136 -12.65 -10.73 -28.54
C LYS A 136 -13.92 -11.59 -28.65
N PRO A 137 -14.48 -11.79 -29.86
CA PRO A 137 -15.73 -12.54 -30.07
C PRO A 137 -15.76 -13.96 -29.52
N ALA A 138 -14.60 -14.59 -29.31
CA ALA A 138 -14.50 -15.91 -28.68
C ALA A 138 -14.99 -15.93 -27.22
N PHE A 139 -14.92 -14.79 -26.51
CA PHE A 139 -15.41 -14.64 -25.14
C PHE A 139 -16.87 -14.18 -25.14
N THR A 140 -17.80 -15.13 -25.12
CA THR A 140 -19.25 -14.84 -25.16
C THR A 140 -19.88 -14.77 -23.77
N GLN A 141 -19.29 -15.44 -22.78
CA GLN A 141 -19.80 -15.53 -21.41
C GLN A 141 -18.69 -15.33 -20.38
N GLY A 142 -19.06 -14.86 -19.20
CA GLY A 142 -18.16 -14.74 -18.07
C GLY A 142 -18.91 -14.61 -16.75
N PHE A 143 -18.16 -14.23 -15.73
CA PHE A 143 -18.67 -14.01 -14.39
C PHE A 143 -18.25 -12.64 -13.89
N GLU A 144 -19.07 -12.04 -13.04
CA GLU A 144 -18.81 -10.74 -12.45
C GLU A 144 -18.93 -10.83 -10.93
N TYR A 145 -17.96 -10.28 -10.19
CA TYR A 145 -17.96 -10.29 -8.72
C TYR A 145 -17.39 -8.98 -8.15
N SER A 146 -17.50 -8.78 -6.84
CA SER A 146 -17.04 -7.57 -6.15
C SER A 146 -15.71 -7.78 -5.41
N ASP A 147 -14.84 -6.80 -5.52
CA ASP A 147 -13.72 -6.53 -4.62
C ASP A 147 -13.60 -5.00 -4.46
N CYS A 148 -12.49 -4.48 -3.95
CA CYS A 148 -12.28 -3.04 -3.81
C CYS A 148 -10.95 -2.61 -4.42
N GLN A 149 -10.92 -1.36 -4.90
CA GLN A 149 -9.70 -0.64 -5.25
C GLN A 149 -9.30 0.28 -4.09
N VAL A 150 -8.01 0.54 -3.95
CA VAL A 150 -7.46 1.38 -2.89
C VAL A 150 -6.24 2.17 -3.36
N ASP A 151 -6.07 3.38 -2.85
CA ASP A 151 -4.77 4.04 -2.89
C ASP A 151 -3.85 3.45 -1.80
N ASP A 152 -2.87 2.64 -2.21
CA ASP A 152 -2.02 1.87 -1.31
C ASP A 152 -1.07 2.76 -0.50
N ALA A 153 -0.39 3.70 -1.15
CA ALA A 153 0.51 4.64 -0.50
C ALA A 153 -0.22 5.57 0.48
N ARG A 154 -1.41 6.07 0.12
CA ARG A 154 -2.24 6.88 1.03
C ARG A 154 -2.77 6.07 2.20
N LEU A 155 -3.08 4.79 2.00
CA LEU A 155 -3.50 3.93 3.12
C LEU A 155 -2.38 3.82 4.17
N VAL A 156 -1.12 3.71 3.77
CA VAL A 156 0.02 3.72 4.70
C VAL A 156 0.10 5.04 5.47
N VAL A 157 0.02 6.17 4.77
CA VAL A 157 0.14 7.47 5.43
C VAL A 157 -1.06 7.77 6.32
N ALA A 158 -2.28 7.35 5.97
CA ALA A 158 -3.43 7.46 6.84
C ALA A 158 -3.22 6.69 8.16
N ASN A 159 -2.58 5.52 8.13
CA ASN A 159 -2.19 4.81 9.36
C ASN A 159 -1.08 5.53 10.13
N ALA A 160 -0.08 6.09 9.45
CA ALA A 160 0.98 6.88 10.11
C ALA A 160 0.42 8.16 10.77
N LEU A 161 -0.51 8.84 10.11
CA LEU A 161 -1.28 9.96 10.66
C LEU A 161 -2.09 9.51 11.89
N GLN A 162 -2.73 8.35 11.83
CA GLN A 162 -3.51 7.81 12.94
C GLN A 162 -2.61 7.49 14.13
N ALA A 163 -1.45 6.88 13.89
CA ALA A 163 -0.44 6.65 14.93
C ALA A 163 0.00 7.98 15.57
N ARG A 164 0.31 9.02 14.76
CA ARG A 164 0.67 10.35 15.28
C ARG A 164 -0.44 10.99 16.09
N GLN A 165 -1.70 10.87 15.67
CA GLN A 165 -2.86 11.38 16.44
C GLN A 165 -2.99 10.72 17.82
N HIS A 166 -2.52 9.48 17.96
CA HIS A 166 -2.42 8.77 19.24
C HIS A 166 -1.07 8.93 19.94
N GLY A 167 -0.25 9.91 19.54
CA GLY A 167 1.00 10.27 20.21
C GLY A 167 2.24 9.50 19.76
N ALA A 168 2.15 8.66 18.72
CA ALA A 168 3.33 8.00 18.16
C ALA A 168 4.27 9.01 17.51
N ARG A 169 5.57 8.80 17.69
CA ARG A 169 6.63 9.52 16.96
C ARG A 169 6.95 8.77 15.67
N ILE A 170 6.80 9.43 14.53
CA ILE A 170 7.08 8.86 13.20
C ILE A 170 8.32 9.55 12.63
N LEU A 171 9.38 8.78 12.39
CA LEU A 171 10.66 9.25 11.86
C LEU A 171 10.90 8.65 10.46
N THR A 172 10.62 9.43 9.41
CA THR A 172 11.06 9.11 8.03
C THR A 172 12.53 9.47 7.85
N ARG A 173 13.15 9.01 6.74
CA ARG A 173 14.59 9.22 6.46
C ARG A 173 15.49 8.83 7.65
N THR A 174 15.06 7.84 8.42
CA THR A 174 15.72 7.42 9.65
C THR A 174 15.91 5.91 9.63
N ARG A 175 17.14 5.47 9.35
CA ARG A 175 17.48 4.06 9.27
C ARG A 175 17.76 3.50 10.66
N CYS A 176 17.13 2.38 11.01
CA CYS A 176 17.57 1.56 12.14
C CYS A 176 18.84 0.81 11.74
N VAL A 177 19.98 1.22 12.28
CA VAL A 177 21.29 0.66 11.95
C VAL A 177 21.53 -0.65 12.71
N SER A 178 21.19 -0.65 13.99
CA SER A 178 21.29 -1.85 14.82
C SER A 178 20.38 -1.79 16.03
N ALA A 179 20.06 -2.96 16.57
CA ALA A 179 19.33 -3.11 17.82
C ALA A 179 19.91 -4.26 18.63
N ALA A 180 20.14 -4.02 19.92
CA ALA A 180 20.70 -5.00 20.84
C ALA A 180 19.92 -5.02 22.16
N ARG A 181 19.79 -6.20 22.77
CA ARG A 181 19.22 -6.34 24.11
C ARG A 181 20.22 -5.86 25.15
N GLN A 182 19.86 -4.85 25.91
CA GLN A 182 20.60 -4.38 27.07
C GLN A 182 20.04 -5.08 28.32
N ILE A 183 20.71 -6.16 28.72
CA ILE A 183 20.23 -7.07 29.77
C ILE A 183 20.10 -6.39 31.14
N SER A 184 20.99 -5.45 31.47
CA SER A 184 21.00 -4.72 32.74
C SER A 184 19.66 -4.03 33.02
N ASP A 185 19.09 -3.39 32.00
CA ASP A 185 17.90 -2.54 32.12
C ASP A 185 16.64 -3.21 31.56
N LYS A 186 16.78 -4.42 30.99
CA LYS A 186 15.72 -5.15 30.29
C LYS A 186 15.08 -4.33 29.17
N LEU A 187 15.90 -3.61 28.41
CA LEU A 187 15.50 -2.76 27.30
C LEU A 187 16.25 -3.13 26.03
N TRP A 188 15.64 -2.86 24.88
CA TRP A 188 16.35 -2.74 23.63
C TRP A 188 17.09 -1.41 23.58
N LYS A 189 18.36 -1.45 23.17
CA LYS A 189 19.15 -0.29 22.77
C LYS A 189 19.21 -0.26 21.25
N VAL A 190 18.63 0.76 20.63
CA VAL A 190 18.49 0.86 19.18
C VAL A 190 19.26 2.07 18.67
N ARG A 191 20.10 1.86 17.66
CA ARG A 191 20.85 2.92 16.97
C ARG A 191 20.12 3.33 15.72
N LEU A 192 19.76 4.60 15.64
CA LEU A 192 19.11 5.22 14.50
C LEU A 192 20.08 6.18 13.80
N HIS A 193 20.03 6.22 12.49
CA HIS A 193 20.80 7.14 11.66
C HIS A 193 19.86 7.99 10.81
N HIS A 194 19.87 9.29 11.05
CA HIS A 194 19.08 10.30 10.33
C HIS A 194 19.77 10.62 9.02
N LEU A 195 19.27 10.10 7.90
CA LEU A 195 19.95 10.14 6.60
C LEU A 195 20.15 11.56 6.08
N GLU A 196 19.21 12.47 6.35
CA GLU A 196 19.31 13.87 5.87
C GLU A 196 20.37 14.70 6.61
N THR A 197 20.64 14.37 7.87
CA THR A 197 21.54 15.19 8.73
C THR A 197 22.85 14.48 9.08
N GLY A 198 22.97 13.19 8.74
CA GLY A 198 24.04 12.31 9.19
C GLY A 198 24.02 12.01 10.69
N ARG A 199 23.07 12.57 11.45
CA ARG A 199 23.03 12.45 12.92
C ARG A 199 22.72 11.01 13.33
N GLU A 200 23.50 10.49 14.27
CA GLU A 200 23.15 9.25 14.97
C GLU A 200 22.41 9.55 16.29
N GLU A 201 21.41 8.73 16.58
CA GLU A 201 20.62 8.78 17.80
C GLU A 201 20.53 7.38 18.42
N VAL A 202 20.57 7.29 19.74
CA VAL A 202 20.32 6.06 20.47
C VAL A 202 18.99 6.20 21.20
N VAL A 203 18.10 5.25 20.98
CA VAL A 203 16.80 5.18 21.64
C VAL A 203 16.67 3.86 22.39
N PHE A 204 15.88 3.87 23.47
CA PHE A 204 15.59 2.67 24.25
C PHE A 204 14.13 2.27 24.10
N ALA A 205 13.86 0.97 24.01
CA ALA A 205 12.51 0.45 23.85
C ALA A 205 12.26 -0.81 24.69
N ARG A 206 11.03 -1.02 25.17
CA ARG A 206 10.66 -2.27 25.88
C ARG A 206 10.44 -3.44 24.93
N ALA A 207 9.92 -3.17 23.73
CA ALA A 207 9.69 -4.14 22.67
C ALA A 207 10.14 -3.60 21.31
N LEU A 208 10.50 -4.52 20.41
CA LEU A 208 10.93 -4.22 19.05
C LEU A 208 10.06 -4.96 18.03
N ILE A 209 9.56 -4.24 17.02
CA ILE A 209 8.90 -4.82 15.84
C ILE A 209 9.83 -4.71 14.65
N ASN A 210 10.12 -5.84 14.02
CA ASN A 210 10.73 -5.88 12.69
C ASN A 210 9.62 -6.04 11.64
N ALA A 211 9.19 -4.92 11.05
CA ALA A 211 8.23 -4.85 9.96
C ALA A 211 8.91 -4.35 8.66
N ALA A 212 10.19 -4.70 8.47
CA ALA A 212 11.02 -4.22 7.36
C ALA A 212 10.73 -4.90 6.00
N GLY A 213 9.64 -5.67 5.87
CA GLY A 213 9.19 -6.24 4.60
C GLY A 213 10.29 -7.05 3.87
N PRO A 214 10.69 -6.70 2.63
CA PRO A 214 11.79 -7.34 1.91
C PRO A 214 13.11 -7.43 2.67
N TRP A 215 13.33 -6.53 3.63
CA TRP A 215 14.53 -6.48 4.46
C TRP A 215 14.38 -7.19 5.81
N VAL A 216 13.26 -7.89 6.08
CA VAL A 216 13.00 -8.54 7.39
C VAL A 216 14.14 -9.49 7.78
N LYS A 217 14.58 -10.35 6.85
CA LYS A 217 15.67 -11.32 7.09
C LYS A 217 17.01 -10.62 7.27
N SER A 218 17.36 -9.73 6.34
CA SER A 218 18.63 -9.00 6.42
C SER A 218 18.73 -8.16 7.69
N PHE A 219 17.63 -7.54 8.16
CA PHE A 219 17.64 -6.79 9.41
C PHE A 219 17.91 -7.69 10.63
N ILE A 220 17.41 -8.92 10.66
CA ILE A 220 17.72 -9.87 11.74
C ILE A 220 19.19 -10.28 11.68
N GLU A 221 19.68 -10.63 10.50
CA GLU A 221 21.04 -11.14 10.31
C GLU A 221 22.11 -10.06 10.54
N THR A 222 21.92 -8.86 9.99
CA THR A 222 22.91 -7.79 10.06
C THR A 222 22.61 -6.81 11.19
N GLY A 223 21.37 -6.32 11.30
CA GLY A 223 20.97 -5.30 12.27
C GLY A 223 20.88 -5.82 13.70
N LEU A 224 20.50 -7.09 13.88
CA LEU A 224 20.41 -7.75 15.20
C LEU A 224 21.55 -8.76 15.44
N SER A 225 22.37 -9.06 14.42
CA SER A 225 23.43 -10.08 14.49
C SER A 225 22.91 -11.43 15.01
N SER A 226 21.74 -11.85 14.50
CA SER A 226 21.02 -13.05 14.95
C SER A 226 20.59 -13.92 13.76
N SER A 227 20.25 -15.18 14.01
CA SER A 227 19.72 -16.07 12.97
C SER A 227 18.23 -15.79 12.74
N SER A 228 17.84 -15.53 11.49
CA SER A 228 16.42 -15.41 11.16
C SER A 228 15.68 -16.73 11.43
N PRO A 229 14.53 -16.72 12.12
CA PRO A 229 13.75 -17.94 12.38
C PRO A 229 13.13 -18.51 11.11
N ARG A 230 13.03 -17.71 10.04
CA ARG A 230 12.45 -18.11 8.75
C ARG A 230 13.24 -17.54 7.58
N ASN A 231 13.15 -18.22 6.45
CA ASN A 231 13.60 -17.68 5.17
C ASN A 231 12.50 -16.85 4.50
N ILE A 232 12.93 -15.93 3.64
CA ILE A 232 12.04 -15.17 2.77
C ILE A 232 12.38 -15.46 1.32
N ARG A 233 11.35 -15.61 0.50
CA ARG A 233 11.46 -15.63 -0.95
C ARG A 233 11.02 -14.28 -1.48
N LEU A 234 11.92 -13.58 -2.16
CA LEU A 234 11.59 -12.35 -2.85
C LEU A 234 11.02 -12.70 -4.22
N VAL A 235 9.78 -12.29 -4.45
CA VAL A 235 9.10 -12.46 -5.74
C VAL A 235 8.79 -11.08 -6.31
N LYS A 236 9.49 -10.71 -7.38
CA LYS A 236 9.20 -9.50 -8.16
C LYS A 236 7.83 -9.65 -8.82
N GLY A 237 7.06 -8.57 -8.77
CA GLY A 237 5.87 -8.39 -9.58
C GLY A 237 5.83 -6.97 -10.12
N SER A 238 5.49 -6.88 -11.39
CA SER A 238 5.51 -5.64 -12.16
C SER A 238 4.15 -5.34 -12.77
N HIS A 239 3.96 -4.08 -13.12
CA HIS A 239 2.77 -3.56 -13.76
C HIS A 239 3.15 -2.56 -14.85
N ILE A 240 2.33 -2.52 -15.89
CA ILE A 240 2.42 -1.51 -16.96
C ILE A 240 1.15 -0.65 -16.94
N LEU A 241 1.31 0.64 -17.24
CA LEU A 241 0.22 1.57 -17.44
C LEU A 241 0.17 1.95 -18.92
N VAL A 242 -1.04 1.93 -19.48
CA VAL A 242 -1.30 2.22 -20.89
C VAL A 242 -2.54 3.11 -21.00
N PRO A 243 -2.69 3.89 -22.09
CA PRO A 243 -3.93 4.58 -22.39
C PRO A 243 -5.14 3.65 -22.32
N ARG A 244 -6.24 4.17 -21.81
CA ARG A 244 -7.50 3.45 -21.71
C ARG A 244 -7.95 3.01 -23.10
N PHE A 245 -7.95 1.69 -23.31
CA PHE A 245 -8.32 1.06 -24.60
C PHE A 245 -9.76 0.49 -24.62
N HIS A 246 -10.55 0.74 -23.57
CA HIS A 246 -11.99 0.47 -23.53
C HIS A 246 -12.73 1.29 -22.46
N ASP A 247 -14.03 1.51 -22.65
CA ASP A 247 -14.85 2.33 -21.74
C ASP A 247 -15.55 1.56 -20.62
N ALA A 248 -15.43 0.22 -20.58
CA ALA A 248 -16.03 -0.57 -19.50
C ALA A 248 -15.52 -0.08 -18.12
N PRO A 249 -16.39 0.17 -17.14
CA PRO A 249 -15.99 0.66 -15.81
C PRO A 249 -15.43 -0.44 -14.89
N ASN A 250 -15.51 -1.70 -15.33
CA ASN A 250 -15.13 -2.85 -14.54
C ASN A 250 -13.63 -3.13 -14.68
N GLY A 251 -13.03 -3.69 -13.63
CA GLY A 251 -11.76 -4.39 -13.77
C GLY A 251 -11.97 -5.73 -14.49
N PHE A 252 -10.96 -6.23 -15.18
CA PHE A 252 -10.95 -7.57 -15.75
C PHE A 252 -9.91 -8.44 -15.04
N ILE A 253 -10.24 -9.71 -14.88
CA ILE A 253 -9.34 -10.75 -14.38
C ILE A 253 -9.19 -11.79 -15.49
N LEU A 254 -8.02 -11.80 -16.12
CA LEU A 254 -7.69 -12.65 -17.26
C LEU A 254 -7.04 -13.93 -16.77
N GLN A 255 -7.45 -15.08 -17.32
CA GLN A 255 -6.84 -16.36 -17.01
C GLN A 255 -5.72 -16.65 -17.99
N ASN A 256 -4.54 -17.03 -17.49
CA ASN A 256 -3.42 -17.43 -18.33
C ASN A 256 -3.23 -18.96 -18.34
N ARG A 257 -2.54 -19.45 -19.37
CA ARG A 257 -2.25 -20.88 -19.59
C ARG A 257 -1.33 -21.48 -18.54
N ASP A 258 -0.50 -20.65 -17.91
CA ASP A 258 0.37 -21.04 -16.79
C ASP A 258 -0.37 -21.15 -15.44
N GLY A 259 -1.71 -21.04 -15.45
CA GLY A 259 -2.56 -21.10 -14.25
C GLY A 259 -2.66 -19.78 -13.48
N ARG A 260 -1.88 -18.76 -13.85
CA ARG A 260 -1.94 -17.44 -13.20
C ARG A 260 -3.12 -16.62 -13.70
N ILE A 261 -3.32 -15.49 -13.02
CA ILE A 261 -4.28 -14.47 -13.40
C ILE A 261 -3.58 -13.12 -13.56
N VAL A 262 -4.08 -12.29 -14.46
CA VAL A 262 -3.63 -10.90 -14.64
C VAL A 262 -4.85 -10.00 -14.61
N PHE A 263 -4.72 -8.88 -13.92
CA PHE A 263 -5.74 -7.86 -13.86
C PHE A 263 -5.51 -6.79 -14.94
N VAL A 264 -6.61 -6.30 -15.50
CA VAL A 264 -6.67 -5.02 -16.23
C VAL A 264 -7.60 -4.13 -15.43
N LEU A 265 -7.07 -3.08 -14.83
CA LEU A 265 -7.78 -2.24 -13.88
C LEU A 265 -7.90 -0.80 -14.41
N PRO A 266 -9.07 -0.15 -14.28
CA PRO A 266 -9.16 1.28 -14.49
C PRO A 266 -8.22 2.01 -13.53
N TRP A 267 -7.42 2.93 -14.06
CA TRP A 267 -6.48 3.77 -13.33
C TRP A 267 -6.76 5.24 -13.63
N GLY A 268 -7.48 5.90 -12.74
CA GLY A 268 -8.01 7.23 -13.04
C GLY A 268 -8.96 7.22 -14.25
N PRO A 269 -9.19 8.37 -14.89
CA PRO A 269 -10.11 8.46 -16.04
C PRO A 269 -9.55 7.85 -17.33
N ASP A 270 -8.22 7.95 -17.53
CA ASP A 270 -7.60 7.85 -18.87
C ASP A 270 -6.67 6.66 -19.06
N LEU A 271 -6.40 5.86 -18.02
CA LEU A 271 -5.41 4.78 -18.08
C LEU A 271 -5.98 3.42 -17.65
N HIS A 272 -5.35 2.37 -18.16
CA HIS A 272 -5.45 1.02 -17.62
C HIS A 272 -4.14 0.60 -16.99
N MET A 273 -4.23 0.02 -15.79
CA MET A 273 -3.12 -0.65 -15.13
C MET A 273 -3.23 -2.15 -15.35
N ILE A 274 -2.20 -2.74 -15.95
CA ILE A 274 -2.14 -4.16 -16.29
C ILE A 274 -1.09 -4.83 -15.40
N GLY A 275 -1.47 -5.89 -14.70
CA GLY A 275 -0.53 -6.65 -13.89
C GLY A 275 -1.18 -7.77 -13.07
N THR A 276 -0.42 -8.68 -12.50
CA THR A 276 1.03 -8.59 -12.29
C THR A 276 1.72 -9.90 -12.66
N THR A 277 3.04 -9.89 -12.56
CA THR A 277 3.95 -11.02 -12.77
C THR A 277 4.36 -11.65 -11.44
N ASP A 278 4.93 -12.85 -11.51
CA ASP A 278 5.59 -13.53 -10.40
C ASP A 278 6.96 -14.03 -10.90
N VAL A 279 8.03 -13.31 -10.56
CA VAL A 279 9.42 -13.62 -10.97
C VAL A 279 10.31 -13.73 -9.73
N PRO A 280 11.04 -14.84 -9.50
CA PRO A 280 12.03 -14.90 -8.42
C PRO A 280 13.03 -13.76 -8.52
N TYR A 281 13.32 -13.10 -7.40
CA TYR A 281 14.22 -11.96 -7.37
C TYR A 281 15.38 -12.19 -6.40
N THR A 282 16.58 -11.81 -6.85
CA THR A 282 17.79 -11.73 -6.04
C THR A 282 18.43 -10.36 -6.24
N GLY A 283 19.05 -9.82 -5.20
CA GLY A 283 19.62 -8.47 -5.21
C GLY A 283 18.91 -7.51 -4.27
N ASP A 284 19.22 -6.21 -4.38
CA ASP A 284 18.64 -5.18 -3.52
C ASP A 284 17.17 -4.92 -3.90
N PRO A 285 16.21 -5.11 -2.98
CA PRO A 285 14.81 -4.73 -3.20
C PRO A 285 14.59 -3.28 -3.63
N SER A 286 15.51 -2.37 -3.30
CA SER A 286 15.42 -0.95 -3.68
C SER A 286 15.63 -0.69 -5.17
N GLN A 287 16.25 -1.63 -5.90
CA GLN A 287 16.62 -1.51 -7.31
C GLN A 287 15.71 -2.34 -8.23
N VAL A 288 14.58 -2.84 -7.73
CA VAL A 288 13.69 -3.69 -8.51
C VAL A 288 13.05 -2.91 -9.67
N ALA A 289 13.15 -3.47 -10.87
CA ALA A 289 12.54 -2.91 -12.08
C ALA A 289 11.94 -4.01 -12.95
N ILE A 290 11.00 -3.61 -13.80
CA ILE A 290 10.37 -4.48 -14.79
C ILE A 290 11.42 -4.87 -15.86
N ASP A 291 11.32 -6.09 -16.38
CA ASP A 291 12.14 -6.53 -17.51
C ASP A 291 11.30 -6.80 -18.78
N ASP A 292 11.98 -6.99 -19.91
CA ASP A 292 11.34 -7.20 -21.21
C ASP A 292 10.44 -8.44 -21.24
N ASN A 293 10.81 -9.51 -20.53
CA ASN A 293 10.01 -10.72 -20.51
C ASN A 293 8.69 -10.50 -19.75
N GLU A 294 8.71 -9.70 -18.69
CA GLU A 294 7.49 -9.30 -17.98
C GLU A 294 6.57 -8.44 -18.83
N ILE A 295 7.11 -7.50 -19.61
CA ILE A 295 6.34 -6.66 -20.55
C ILE A 295 5.66 -7.55 -21.59
N ASP A 296 6.43 -8.42 -22.25
CA ASP A 296 5.93 -9.29 -23.31
C ASP A 296 4.87 -10.27 -22.76
N TYR A 297 5.08 -10.78 -21.54
CA TYR A 297 4.10 -11.61 -20.84
C TYR A 297 2.76 -10.90 -20.62
N LEU A 298 2.78 -9.65 -20.13
CA LEU A 298 1.57 -8.88 -19.85
C LEU A 298 0.84 -8.50 -21.16
N LEU A 299 1.57 -8.00 -22.15
CA LEU A 299 1.00 -7.60 -23.44
C LEU A 299 0.41 -8.79 -24.20
N ALA A 300 1.11 -9.94 -24.22
CA ALA A 300 0.61 -11.14 -24.89
C ALA A 300 -0.76 -11.57 -24.35
N LEU A 301 -0.92 -11.59 -23.02
CA LEU A 301 -2.16 -12.00 -22.39
C LEU A 301 -3.31 -11.01 -22.62
N VAL A 302 -3.04 -9.70 -22.53
CA VAL A 302 -4.04 -8.67 -22.84
C VAL A 302 -4.47 -8.77 -24.30
N ASN A 303 -3.51 -8.91 -25.21
CA ASN A 303 -3.76 -9.01 -26.65
C ASN A 303 -4.43 -10.34 -27.04
N GLU A 304 -4.36 -11.39 -26.23
CA GLU A 304 -5.16 -12.61 -26.42
C GLU A 304 -6.66 -12.35 -26.12
N HIS A 305 -6.96 -11.48 -25.14
CA HIS A 305 -8.31 -11.30 -24.59
C HIS A 305 -9.11 -10.15 -25.22
N PHE A 306 -8.48 -9.01 -25.53
CA PHE A 306 -9.15 -7.78 -25.93
C PHE A 306 -9.19 -7.56 -27.45
N ARG A 307 -10.20 -6.80 -27.92
CA ARG A 307 -10.37 -6.44 -29.34
C ARG A 307 -9.36 -5.41 -29.80
N HIS A 308 -9.15 -4.39 -28.98
CA HIS A 308 -8.18 -3.34 -29.23
C HIS A 308 -6.83 -3.82 -28.70
N PRO A 309 -5.86 -4.11 -29.59
CA PRO A 309 -4.54 -4.51 -29.16
C PRO A 309 -3.83 -3.34 -28.48
N VAL A 310 -2.96 -3.68 -27.54
CA VAL A 310 -2.06 -2.77 -26.84
C VAL A 310 -0.65 -3.10 -27.28
N ALA A 311 0.05 -2.11 -27.82
CA ALA A 311 1.42 -2.21 -28.28
C ALA A 311 2.40 -1.86 -27.15
N ARG A 312 3.69 -2.17 -27.34
CA ARG A 312 4.73 -1.84 -26.36
C ARG A 312 4.93 -0.32 -26.27
N GLU A 313 4.74 0.37 -27.39
CA GLU A 313 4.85 1.82 -27.52
C GLU A 313 3.71 2.56 -26.79
N ASP A 314 2.60 1.87 -26.49
CA ASP A 314 1.49 2.44 -25.71
C ASP A 314 1.80 2.50 -24.20
N ILE A 315 2.92 1.95 -23.74
CA ILE A 315 3.27 1.94 -22.30
C ILE A 315 3.73 3.34 -21.88
N VAL A 316 2.90 4.03 -21.11
CA VAL A 316 3.20 5.37 -20.59
C VAL A 316 4.06 5.31 -19.32
N ALA A 317 3.97 4.22 -18.56
CA ALA A 317 4.79 4.01 -17.38
C ALA A 317 4.77 2.57 -16.88
N THR A 318 5.73 2.25 -16.02
CA THR A 318 5.85 0.95 -15.36
C THR A 318 6.20 1.12 -13.89
N PHE A 319 5.84 0.16 -13.06
CA PHE A 319 6.38 0.05 -11.70
C PHE A 319 6.53 -1.41 -11.28
N SER A 320 7.44 -1.65 -10.34
CA SER A 320 7.73 -2.99 -9.82
C SER A 320 7.92 -2.96 -8.32
N GLY A 321 7.65 -4.10 -7.69
CA GLY A 321 7.92 -4.31 -6.28
C GLY A 321 8.26 -5.77 -6.01
N VAL A 322 8.91 -6.02 -4.87
CA VAL A 322 9.18 -7.39 -4.42
C VAL A 322 8.27 -7.76 -3.26
N ARG A 323 7.68 -8.94 -3.35
CA ARG A 323 6.84 -9.55 -2.31
C ARG A 323 7.75 -10.35 -1.37
N PRO A 324 7.81 -10.01 -0.07
CA PRO A 324 8.56 -10.80 0.92
C PRO A 324 7.71 -11.97 1.38
N LEU A 325 7.68 -13.05 0.61
CA LEU A 325 6.87 -14.23 0.95
C LEU A 325 7.62 -15.09 1.96
N CYS A 326 6.89 -15.62 2.95
CA CYS A 326 7.45 -16.61 3.86
C CYS A 326 7.77 -17.87 3.06
N ASP A 327 8.99 -18.38 3.18
CA ASP A 327 9.37 -19.64 2.51
C ASP A 327 8.59 -20.81 3.13
N ASP A 328 7.80 -21.49 2.32
CA ASP A 328 7.00 -22.67 2.65
C ASP A 328 7.50 -23.93 1.92
N GLU A 329 8.74 -23.90 1.41
CA GLU A 329 9.39 -24.95 0.62
C GLU A 329 8.72 -25.25 -0.74
N SER A 330 7.78 -24.41 -1.19
CA SER A 330 7.15 -24.55 -2.51
C SER A 330 8.10 -24.17 -3.66
N SER A 331 8.20 -25.01 -4.69
CA SER A 331 9.06 -24.76 -5.85
C SER A 331 8.53 -23.64 -6.77
N ASP A 332 7.21 -23.52 -6.93
CA ASP A 332 6.54 -22.51 -7.76
C ASP A 332 6.34 -21.19 -6.98
N PRO A 333 6.95 -20.05 -7.41
CA PRO A 333 6.71 -18.74 -6.81
C PRO A 333 5.24 -18.36 -6.73
N SER A 334 4.46 -18.84 -7.69
CA SER A 334 3.04 -18.54 -7.83
C SER A 334 2.16 -19.32 -6.85
N ALA A 335 2.69 -20.37 -6.21
CA ALA A 335 2.01 -21.23 -5.24
C ALA A 335 2.40 -20.93 -3.77
N VAL A 336 3.53 -20.26 -3.52
CA VAL A 336 3.97 -19.87 -2.16
C VAL A 336 2.85 -19.15 -1.42
N THR A 337 2.60 -19.48 -0.15
CA THR A 337 1.51 -18.85 0.60
C THR A 337 1.67 -17.32 0.66
N ARG A 338 0.54 -16.61 0.51
CA ARG A 338 0.46 -15.15 0.68
C ARG A 338 -0.18 -14.79 2.02
N ASP A 339 -0.24 -15.73 2.94
CA ASP A 339 -0.58 -15.48 4.32
C ASP A 339 0.59 -14.79 5.05
N TYR A 340 0.34 -14.28 6.24
CA TYR A 340 1.40 -13.72 7.08
C TYR A 340 1.77 -14.68 8.20
N THR A 341 3.02 -14.59 8.65
CA THR A 341 3.49 -15.24 9.86
C THR A 341 4.15 -14.21 10.77
N LEU A 342 3.83 -14.28 12.06
CA LEU A 342 4.44 -13.47 13.10
C LEU A 342 5.31 -14.38 13.97
N GLU A 343 6.59 -14.05 14.06
CA GLU A 343 7.53 -14.77 14.93
C GLU A 343 7.93 -13.87 16.09
N THR A 344 7.67 -14.32 17.31
CA THR A 344 8.03 -13.60 18.53
C THR A 344 9.17 -14.32 19.23
N ASN A 345 10.28 -13.63 19.45
CA ASN A 345 11.38 -14.09 20.27
C ASN A 345 11.57 -13.14 21.45
N ASP A 346 11.62 -13.67 22.67
CA ASP A 346 11.94 -12.88 23.85
C ASP A 346 13.24 -13.36 24.52
N HIS A 347 13.65 -12.64 25.56
CA HIS A 347 14.75 -13.06 26.42
C HIS A 347 14.27 -13.09 27.87
N LEU A 348 14.09 -14.30 28.41
CA LEU A 348 13.61 -14.54 29.77
C LEU A 348 12.29 -13.81 30.07
N GLY A 349 11.35 -13.81 29.12
CA GLY A 349 10.04 -13.15 29.27
C GLY A 349 10.08 -11.61 29.19
N ALA A 350 11.17 -11.03 28.69
CA ALA A 350 11.31 -9.59 28.48
C ALA A 350 11.92 -9.28 27.10
N MET A 351 11.89 -8.00 26.70
CA MET A 351 12.46 -7.52 25.43
C MET A 351 12.01 -8.34 24.21
N PRO A 352 10.69 -8.47 23.97
CA PRO A 352 10.21 -9.21 22.80
C PRO A 352 10.66 -8.51 21.51
N LEU A 353 11.11 -9.33 20.57
CA LEU A 353 11.25 -9.02 19.15
C LEU A 353 10.13 -9.73 18.43
N LEU A 354 9.25 -8.99 17.76
CA LEU A 354 8.24 -9.56 16.87
C LEU A 354 8.62 -9.24 15.43
N SER A 355 8.81 -10.28 14.60
CA SER A 355 9.16 -10.14 13.19
C SER A 355 7.98 -10.51 12.30
N VAL A 356 7.74 -9.70 11.26
CA VAL A 356 6.63 -9.85 10.32
C VAL A 356 7.13 -10.45 9.00
N PHE A 357 6.66 -11.65 8.68
CA PHE A 357 6.92 -12.33 7.40
C PHE A 357 5.65 -12.33 6.55
N GLY A 358 5.71 -11.81 5.32
CA GLY A 358 4.55 -11.65 4.46
C GLY A 358 3.60 -10.53 4.92
N GLY A 359 2.29 -10.75 4.72
CA GLY A 359 1.25 -9.77 5.00
C GLY A 359 0.83 -8.96 3.78
N LYS A 360 -0.43 -9.13 3.39
CA LYS A 360 -1.04 -8.36 2.29
C LYS A 360 -1.48 -7.00 2.77
N LEU A 361 -1.54 -6.04 1.84
CA LEU A 361 -2.24 -4.78 2.03
C LEU A 361 -3.66 -5.00 2.56
N THR A 362 -4.40 -6.00 2.04
CA THR A 362 -5.76 -6.33 2.51
C THR A 362 -5.86 -6.71 3.99
N THR A 363 -4.89 -7.45 4.53
CA THR A 363 -4.98 -8.05 5.87
C THR A 363 -4.18 -7.29 6.93
N TYR A 364 -3.59 -6.14 6.58
CA TYR A 364 -2.66 -5.41 7.43
C TYR A 364 -3.23 -5.09 8.82
N ARG A 365 -4.52 -4.74 8.93
CA ARG A 365 -5.16 -4.39 10.21
C ARG A 365 -5.36 -5.61 11.10
N LYS A 366 -5.71 -6.77 10.52
CA LYS A 366 -5.78 -8.05 11.24
C LYS A 366 -4.40 -8.53 11.68
N LEU A 367 -3.40 -8.34 10.83
CA LEU A 367 -1.99 -8.57 11.17
C LEU A 367 -1.55 -7.70 12.34
N ALA A 368 -1.85 -6.40 12.32
CA ALA A 368 -1.56 -5.48 13.43
C ALA A 368 -2.24 -5.91 14.73
N LEU A 369 -3.53 -6.30 14.66
CA LEU A 369 -4.26 -6.86 15.79
C LEU A 369 -3.58 -8.13 16.33
N ALA A 370 -3.16 -9.04 15.46
CA ALA A 370 -2.46 -10.26 15.85
C ALA A 370 -1.10 -9.95 16.52
N ALA A 371 -0.36 -8.97 16.00
CA ALA A 371 0.88 -8.50 16.60
C ALA A 371 0.66 -7.92 18.00
N MET A 372 -0.38 -7.09 18.18
CA MET A 372 -0.72 -6.58 19.51
C MET A 372 -1.13 -7.69 20.47
N ASN A 373 -1.91 -8.68 20.01
CA ASN A 373 -2.27 -9.83 20.83
C ASN A 373 -1.05 -10.63 21.29
N ALA A 374 -0.06 -10.81 20.42
CA ALA A 374 1.20 -11.47 20.75
C ALA A 374 2.04 -10.67 21.78
N LEU A 375 1.94 -9.34 21.76
CA LEU A 375 2.64 -8.47 22.71
C LEU A 375 1.90 -8.22 24.03
N LYS A 376 0.61 -8.58 24.12
CA LYS A 376 -0.22 -8.38 25.33
C LYS A 376 0.41 -8.90 26.63
N PRO A 377 1.09 -10.07 26.67
CA PRO A 377 1.74 -10.54 27.89
C PRO A 377 2.83 -9.61 28.44
N TYR A 378 3.49 -8.83 27.57
CA TYR A 378 4.55 -7.88 27.96
C TYR A 378 4.01 -6.51 28.34
N PHE A 379 2.76 -6.20 27.97
CA PHE A 379 2.08 -4.94 28.24
C PHE A 379 0.70 -5.19 28.87
N PRO A 380 0.64 -5.60 30.15
CA PRO A 380 -0.63 -5.97 30.80
C PRO A 380 -1.63 -4.81 30.90
N SER A 381 -1.15 -3.57 30.88
CA SER A 381 -1.97 -2.35 30.88
C SER A 381 -2.37 -1.86 29.48
N MET A 382 -2.01 -2.59 28.42
CA MET A 382 -2.37 -2.23 27.05
C MET A 382 -3.89 -2.25 26.87
N GLY A 383 -4.43 -1.19 26.27
CA GLY A 383 -5.86 -1.02 26.03
C GLY A 383 -6.50 -2.08 25.12
N PRO A 384 -7.84 -2.07 25.02
CA PRO A 384 -8.59 -3.03 24.21
C PRO A 384 -8.37 -2.84 22.70
N THR A 385 -8.81 -3.82 21.93
CA THR A 385 -8.84 -3.71 20.46
C THR A 385 -9.80 -2.59 20.03
N TRP A 386 -9.40 -1.75 19.07
CA TRP A 386 -10.18 -0.56 18.72
C TRP A 386 -10.27 -0.27 17.21
N THR A 387 -9.30 -0.74 16.42
CA THR A 387 -9.15 -0.38 14.99
C THR A 387 -10.28 -0.87 14.07
N GLN A 388 -11.10 -1.83 14.50
CA GLN A 388 -12.15 -2.40 13.67
C GLN A 388 -13.20 -1.35 13.28
N ASP A 389 -13.60 -0.49 14.22
CA ASP A 389 -14.67 0.51 14.04
C ASP A 389 -14.15 1.95 14.07
N ALA A 390 -12.83 2.11 13.93
CA ALA A 390 -12.15 3.39 13.89
C ALA A 390 -12.00 3.87 12.44
N PRO A 391 -12.57 5.04 12.07
CA PRO A 391 -12.27 5.64 10.78
C PRO A 391 -10.78 6.03 10.74
N LEU A 392 -10.14 5.82 9.58
CA LEU A 392 -8.81 6.38 9.34
C LEU A 392 -8.91 7.91 9.18
N PRO A 393 -7.83 8.65 9.51
CA PRO A 393 -7.72 10.07 9.20
C PRO A 393 -8.11 10.34 7.75
N GLY A 394 -8.93 11.36 7.51
CA GLY A 394 -9.57 11.61 6.21
C GLY A 394 -11.02 11.13 6.13
N SER A 395 -11.51 10.43 7.14
CA SER A 395 -12.92 10.07 7.30
C SER A 395 -13.43 10.29 8.74
N THR A 396 -14.75 10.16 8.93
CA THR A 396 -15.41 10.17 10.23
C THR A 396 -16.34 8.97 10.37
N ARG A 397 -16.87 8.72 11.58
CA ARG A 397 -17.87 7.68 11.79
C ARG A 397 -19.21 7.97 11.10
N ALA A 398 -19.49 9.17 10.60
CA ALA A 398 -20.71 9.45 9.85
C ALA A 398 -20.54 9.12 8.35
N LEU A 399 -19.31 9.20 7.84
CA LEU A 399 -19.01 9.03 6.42
C LEU A 399 -18.78 7.55 6.10
N ARG A 400 -19.43 7.08 5.03
CA ARG A 400 -19.46 5.68 4.58
C ARG A 400 -19.13 5.52 3.11
N THR A 401 -19.23 6.58 2.31
CA THR A 401 -18.91 6.56 0.88
C THR A 401 -18.07 7.76 0.50
N ARG A 402 -17.32 7.65 -0.61
CA ARG A 402 -16.55 8.76 -1.18
C ARG A 402 -17.45 9.95 -1.54
N ASP A 403 -18.68 9.69 -2.02
CA ASP A 403 -19.63 10.75 -2.34
C ASP A 403 -20.02 11.59 -1.11
N GLN A 404 -20.19 10.96 0.05
CA GLN A 404 -20.45 11.69 1.29
C GLN A 404 -19.25 12.54 1.72
N VAL A 405 -18.03 12.03 1.53
CA VAL A 405 -16.80 12.81 1.78
C VAL A 405 -16.73 14.01 0.82
N ARG A 406 -17.01 13.79 -0.48
CA ARG A 406 -17.06 14.85 -1.49
C ARG A 406 -18.08 15.92 -1.13
N GLU A 407 -19.27 15.53 -0.69
CA GLU A 407 -20.33 16.46 -0.31
C GLU A 407 -19.91 17.36 0.86
N VAL A 408 -19.25 16.81 1.88
CA VAL A 408 -18.72 17.61 2.99
C VAL A 408 -17.71 18.66 2.50
N LEU A 409 -16.81 18.28 1.59
CA LEU A 409 -15.84 19.20 1.02
C LEU A 409 -16.51 20.26 0.14
N HIS A 410 -17.50 19.89 -0.67
CA HIS A 410 -18.24 20.81 -1.52
C HIS A 410 -19.03 21.84 -0.70
N GLN A 411 -19.62 21.44 0.43
CA GLN A 411 -20.32 22.36 1.33
C GLN A 411 -19.36 23.36 1.98
N ALA A 412 -18.14 22.94 2.32
CA ALA A 412 -17.14 23.81 2.90
C ALA A 412 -16.46 24.73 1.87
N ALA A 413 -16.27 24.24 0.64
CA ALA A 413 -15.58 24.95 -0.45
C ALA A 413 -16.35 24.80 -1.78
N PRO A 414 -17.54 25.43 -1.92
CA PRO A 414 -18.36 25.32 -3.15
C PRO A 414 -17.72 25.99 -4.36
N TRP A 415 -16.72 26.84 -4.13
CA TRP A 415 -15.89 27.50 -5.13
C TRP A 415 -14.80 26.59 -5.72
N LEU A 416 -14.55 25.42 -5.11
CA LEU A 416 -13.49 24.52 -5.54
C LEU A 416 -13.87 23.81 -6.85
N PRO A 417 -13.02 23.86 -7.90
CA PRO A 417 -13.28 23.16 -9.16
C PRO A 417 -13.54 21.67 -8.95
N GLU A 418 -14.45 21.10 -9.75
CA GLU A 418 -14.88 19.70 -9.60
C GLU A 418 -13.70 18.70 -9.68
N SER A 419 -12.69 18.98 -10.50
CA SER A 419 -11.49 18.16 -10.62
C SER A 419 -10.68 18.11 -9.31
N LEU A 420 -10.46 19.26 -8.65
CA LEU A 420 -9.78 19.35 -7.37
C LEU A 420 -10.63 18.76 -6.25
N LEU A 421 -11.93 19.03 -6.25
CA LEU A 421 -12.87 18.47 -5.28
C LEU A 421 -12.85 16.94 -5.30
N ASN A 422 -12.91 16.32 -6.48
CA ASN A 422 -12.86 14.87 -6.63
C ASN A 422 -11.51 14.30 -6.18
N ARG A 423 -10.40 14.95 -6.54
CA ARG A 423 -9.06 14.52 -6.12
C ARG A 423 -8.88 14.63 -4.61
N TYR A 424 -9.26 15.75 -4.01
CA TYR A 424 -9.15 15.97 -2.57
C TYR A 424 -10.04 15.01 -1.78
N ALA A 425 -11.27 14.77 -2.26
CA ALA A 425 -12.16 13.77 -1.67
C ALA A 425 -11.61 12.33 -1.76
N GLY A 426 -10.89 12.00 -2.83
CA GLY A 426 -10.30 10.68 -3.07
C GLY A 426 -8.95 10.44 -2.38
N SER A 427 -8.17 11.50 -2.12
CA SER A 427 -6.81 11.38 -1.56
C SER A 427 -6.75 11.75 -0.07
N TYR A 428 -7.35 12.88 0.33
CA TYR A 428 -7.27 13.41 1.70
C TYR A 428 -8.55 13.18 2.50
N GLY A 429 -9.67 13.04 1.79
CA GLY A 429 -10.99 13.14 2.36
C GLY A 429 -11.16 14.43 3.17
N VAL A 430 -11.72 14.34 4.38
CA VAL A 430 -11.96 15.54 5.21
C VAL A 430 -10.68 16.22 5.73
N LEU A 431 -9.50 15.61 5.56
CA LEU A 431 -8.24 16.28 5.89
C LEU A 431 -7.96 17.47 4.95
N ALA A 432 -8.56 17.49 3.75
CA ALA A 432 -8.44 18.62 2.84
C ALA A 432 -8.92 19.93 3.47
N LEU A 433 -9.88 19.87 4.40
CA LEU A 433 -10.38 21.05 5.10
C LEU A 433 -9.26 21.84 5.80
N LYS A 434 -8.19 21.18 6.25
CA LYS A 434 -7.06 21.84 6.93
C LYS A 434 -6.32 22.86 6.08
N PHE A 435 -6.24 22.64 4.76
CA PHE A 435 -5.57 23.55 3.83
C PHE A 435 -6.57 24.32 2.96
N LEU A 436 -7.88 24.14 3.20
CA LEU A 436 -8.96 24.92 2.61
C LEU A 436 -9.55 25.95 3.60
N GLU A 437 -9.23 25.86 4.89
CA GLU A 437 -9.91 26.56 6.00
C GLU A 437 -10.08 28.08 5.79
N ASP A 438 -9.02 28.76 5.33
CA ASP A 438 -9.02 30.21 5.10
C ASP A 438 -9.24 30.61 3.63
N ALA A 439 -9.48 29.64 2.74
CA ALA A 439 -9.62 29.88 1.32
C ALA A 439 -11.08 30.11 0.92
N THR A 440 -11.31 31.14 0.11
CA THR A 440 -12.64 31.49 -0.46
C THR A 440 -12.69 31.36 -1.97
N CYS A 441 -11.53 31.21 -2.60
CA CYS A 441 -11.38 30.93 -4.02
C CYS A 441 -10.07 30.16 -4.28
N VAL A 442 -9.90 29.67 -5.51
CA VAL A 442 -8.69 28.90 -5.89
C VAL A 442 -7.41 29.71 -5.72
N ALA A 443 -7.46 31.04 -5.95
CA ALA A 443 -6.29 31.90 -5.81
C ALA A 443 -5.78 31.98 -4.36
N ASP A 444 -6.63 31.73 -3.36
CA ASP A 444 -6.24 31.71 -1.94
C ASP A 444 -5.41 30.47 -1.59
N LEU A 445 -5.37 29.45 -2.46
CA LEU A 445 -4.54 28.25 -2.30
C LEU A 445 -3.06 28.48 -2.68
N GLY A 446 -2.70 29.71 -3.05
CA GLY A 446 -1.36 30.10 -3.47
C GLY A 446 -1.05 29.70 -4.91
N ASP A 447 0.23 29.56 -5.21
CA ASP A 447 0.69 29.26 -6.57
C ASP A 447 0.15 27.92 -7.08
N ASP A 448 -0.31 27.89 -8.32
CA ASP A 448 -0.55 26.65 -9.06
C ASP A 448 0.77 26.14 -9.64
N LEU A 449 1.27 25.05 -9.06
CA LEU A 449 2.52 24.43 -9.49
C LEU A 449 2.33 23.63 -10.79
N GLY A 450 1.09 23.28 -11.16
CA GLY A 450 0.75 22.45 -12.32
C GLY A 450 -0.02 21.19 -11.91
N ALA A 451 -0.77 20.60 -12.86
CA ALA A 451 -1.64 19.43 -12.65
C ALA A 451 -2.64 19.58 -11.48
N GLY A 452 -2.97 20.83 -11.12
CA GLY A 452 -3.83 21.15 -9.98
C GLY A 452 -3.15 21.01 -8.61
N LEU A 453 -1.83 20.83 -8.53
CA LEU A 453 -1.07 20.86 -7.27
C LEU A 453 -0.92 22.32 -6.81
N THR A 454 -1.58 22.66 -5.72
CA THR A 454 -1.54 24.01 -5.14
C THR A 454 -0.44 24.14 -4.09
N GLU A 455 0.03 25.37 -3.85
CA GLU A 455 0.99 25.62 -2.78
C GLU A 455 0.43 25.23 -1.39
N ALA A 456 -0.84 25.51 -1.10
CA ALA A 456 -1.49 25.15 0.16
C ALA A 456 -1.47 23.63 0.39
N GLU A 457 -1.79 22.84 -0.63
CA GLU A 457 -1.68 21.39 -0.60
C GLU A 457 -0.23 20.94 -0.36
N LEU A 458 0.73 21.51 -1.07
CA LEU A 458 2.15 21.16 -0.90
C LEU A 458 2.64 21.43 0.52
N ARG A 459 2.30 22.58 1.10
CA ARG A 459 2.63 22.92 2.50
C ARG A 459 2.04 21.89 3.47
N TYR A 460 0.78 21.50 3.26
CA TYR A 460 0.14 20.45 4.06
C TYR A 460 0.88 19.11 3.92
N LEU A 461 1.24 18.69 2.71
CA LEU A 461 1.94 17.41 2.49
C LEU A 461 3.30 17.35 3.21
N ILE A 462 4.02 18.47 3.26
CA ILE A 462 5.32 18.56 3.93
C ILE A 462 5.14 18.59 5.46
N HIS A 463 4.24 19.43 5.95
CA HIS A 463 4.03 19.62 7.39
C HIS A 463 3.33 18.43 8.03
N ASP A 464 2.20 17.99 7.46
CA ASP A 464 1.36 16.95 8.04
C ASP A 464 1.70 15.56 7.52
N GLU A 465 2.21 15.39 6.29
CA GLU A 465 2.35 14.06 5.66
C GLU A 465 3.80 13.65 5.36
N TRP A 466 4.78 14.26 6.02
CA TRP A 466 6.21 13.90 5.96
C TRP A 466 6.81 13.93 4.55
N ALA A 467 6.20 14.62 3.59
CA ALA A 467 6.80 14.77 2.26
C ALA A 467 8.08 15.61 2.36
N ARG A 468 9.19 15.13 1.80
CA ARG A 468 10.50 15.82 1.84
C ARG A 468 11.13 15.98 0.47
N THR A 469 10.62 15.29 -0.54
CA THR A 469 11.10 15.35 -1.92
C THR A 469 9.94 15.48 -2.90
N PRO A 470 10.20 15.95 -4.14
CA PRO A 470 9.21 15.91 -5.23
C PRO A 470 8.60 14.52 -5.44
N ASP A 471 9.41 13.46 -5.32
CA ASP A 471 8.95 12.08 -5.52
C ASP A 471 7.96 11.62 -4.42
N ASP A 472 8.18 12.04 -3.17
CA ASP A 472 7.23 11.80 -2.07
C ASP A 472 5.86 12.37 -2.45
N VAL A 473 5.83 13.62 -2.93
CA VAL A 473 4.63 14.35 -3.35
C VAL A 473 3.96 13.68 -4.55
N LEU A 474 4.69 13.55 -5.65
CA LEU A 474 4.13 13.16 -6.95
C LEU A 474 3.75 11.67 -7.00
N ARG A 475 4.60 10.77 -6.49
CA ARG A 475 4.35 9.32 -6.61
C ARG A 475 3.49 8.77 -5.49
N ARG A 476 3.74 9.20 -4.25
CA ARG A 476 3.14 8.56 -3.06
C ARG A 476 2.00 9.36 -2.46
N ARG A 477 2.11 10.69 -2.36
CA ARG A 477 1.07 11.54 -1.75
C ARG A 477 -0.09 11.84 -2.69
N THR A 478 0.18 12.12 -3.95
CA THR A 478 -0.83 12.69 -4.86
C THR A 478 -1.16 11.79 -6.04
N GLY A 479 -0.24 10.92 -6.46
CA GLY A 479 -0.37 10.15 -7.70
C GLY A 479 -0.22 10.99 -8.97
N LEU A 480 0.20 12.26 -8.86
CA LEU A 480 0.32 13.22 -9.98
C LEU A 480 1.55 12.99 -10.87
N TRP A 481 2.42 12.02 -10.56
CA TRP A 481 3.65 11.78 -11.30
C TRP A 481 3.47 11.48 -12.80
N LEU A 482 2.28 11.03 -13.23
CA LEU A 482 1.95 10.82 -14.64
C LEU A 482 1.50 12.12 -15.33
N GLN A 483 0.90 13.05 -14.59
CA GLN A 483 0.51 14.36 -15.09
C GLN A 483 1.61 15.41 -14.91
N ALA A 484 2.73 15.03 -14.29
CA ALA A 484 3.85 15.93 -14.02
C ALA A 484 4.68 16.18 -15.28
N ASP A 485 4.33 17.25 -15.99
CA ASP A 485 5.15 17.79 -17.08
C ASP A 485 6.47 18.38 -16.54
N SER A 486 7.37 18.75 -17.46
CA SER A 486 8.65 19.35 -17.10
C SER A 486 8.49 20.63 -16.28
N LEU A 487 7.44 21.41 -16.55
CA LEU A 487 7.16 22.65 -15.85
C LEU A 487 6.79 22.41 -14.38
N LEU A 488 5.88 21.46 -14.10
CA LEU A 488 5.51 21.07 -12.74
C LEU A 488 6.73 20.55 -11.98
N LYS A 489 7.54 19.68 -12.60
CA LYS A 489 8.77 19.16 -11.97
C LYS A 489 9.72 20.30 -11.58
N SER A 490 10.02 21.21 -12.51
CA SER A 490 10.91 22.34 -12.25
C SER A 490 10.35 23.33 -11.21
N ARG A 491 9.04 23.61 -11.23
CA ARG A 491 8.40 24.47 -10.21
C ARG A 491 8.45 23.83 -8.83
N LEU A 492 8.21 22.53 -8.76
CA LEU A 492 8.25 21.78 -7.50
C LEU A 492 9.67 21.76 -6.94
N GLU A 493 10.68 21.44 -7.76
CA GLU A 493 12.10 21.49 -7.38
C GLU A 493 12.50 22.88 -6.85
N ALA A 494 12.20 23.94 -7.61
CA ALA A 494 12.49 25.31 -7.18
C ALA A 494 11.80 25.67 -5.86
N TRP A 495 10.58 25.16 -5.62
CA TRP A 495 9.85 25.40 -4.37
C TRP A 495 10.55 24.74 -3.17
N PHE A 496 11.05 23.50 -3.34
CA PHE A 496 11.83 22.79 -2.31
C PHE A 496 13.16 23.52 -2.03
N ASP A 497 13.86 23.96 -3.07
CA ASP A 497 15.15 24.65 -2.98
C ASP A 497 15.07 25.97 -2.23
N ALA A 498 14.06 26.77 -2.53
CA ALA A 498 13.82 28.07 -1.89
C ALA A 498 13.65 27.96 -0.37
N ARG A 499 13.34 26.77 0.17
CA ARG A 499 13.06 26.53 1.58
C ARG A 499 14.13 25.68 2.29
N GLY A 500 15.24 25.40 1.61
CA GLY A 500 16.37 24.64 2.18
C GLY A 500 15.98 23.21 2.58
N LEU A 501 14.95 22.65 1.95
CA LEU A 501 14.58 21.25 2.13
C LEU A 501 15.53 20.39 1.30
N PRO A 502 15.92 19.18 1.78
CA PRO A 502 16.87 18.35 1.08
C PRO A 502 16.37 18.02 -0.33
N GLN A 503 17.21 18.30 -1.32
CA GLN A 503 17.03 17.74 -2.65
C GLN A 503 17.19 16.22 -2.57
N PRO A 504 16.52 15.44 -3.45
CA PRO A 504 16.90 14.06 -3.61
C PRO A 504 18.39 13.99 -3.94
N GLU A 505 19.20 13.32 -3.12
CA GLU A 505 20.44 12.74 -3.63
C GLU A 505 20.04 11.90 -4.84
N ALA A 506 20.80 12.01 -5.94
CA ALA A 506 20.58 11.23 -7.15
C ALA A 506 20.63 9.73 -6.85
N ALA A 507 19.53 9.17 -6.36
CA ALA A 507 19.33 7.75 -6.25
C ALA A 507 19.12 7.25 -7.68
N CYS A 508 20.21 6.78 -8.29
CA CYS A 508 20.25 6.03 -9.54
C CYS A 508 19.20 6.43 -10.58
N GLN A 509 19.54 7.43 -11.40
CA GLN A 509 19.17 7.39 -12.81
C GLN A 509 19.80 6.12 -13.43
N SER A 510 19.22 4.96 -13.18
CA SER A 510 19.55 3.72 -13.88
C SER A 510 18.29 2.86 -14.01
N GLY A 511 17.44 3.28 -14.94
CA GLY A 511 16.30 2.54 -15.45
C GLY A 511 15.75 3.42 -16.56
N ALA A 512 16.03 3.06 -17.81
CA ALA A 512 15.81 3.91 -18.97
C ALA A 512 14.41 4.53 -19.00
N GLU A 513 14.35 5.85 -18.79
CA GLU A 513 13.22 6.67 -19.19
C GLU A 513 13.24 6.73 -20.72
N VAL A 514 12.39 5.94 -21.37
CA VAL A 514 12.00 6.24 -22.76
C VAL A 514 10.65 6.92 -22.67
N LEU A 515 10.67 8.25 -22.57
CA LEU A 515 9.59 9.08 -23.09
C LEU A 515 9.60 8.89 -24.61
N VAL A 516 8.80 7.95 -25.12
CA VAL A 516 8.47 7.96 -26.55
C VAL A 516 7.52 9.15 -26.75
N LEU A 517 7.97 10.13 -27.53
CA LEU A 517 7.17 11.27 -27.98
C LEU A 517 5.93 10.84 -28.76
#